data_AF-A0A4Q4WCT7-F1
#
_entry.id   AF-A0A4Q4WCT7-F1
#
_cell.length_a   1.000
_cell.length_b   1.000
_cell.length_c   1.000
_cell.angle_alpha   90.00
_cell.angle_beta   90.00
_cell.angle_gamma   90.00
#
_symmetry.space_group_name_H-M   'P 1'
#
loop_
_entity.id
_entity.type
_entity.pdbx_description
1 polymer ?
#
loop_
_entity_poly.entity_id
_entity_poly.type
_entity_poly.pdbx_seq_one_letter_code
_entity_poly.pdbx_strand_id
1 'polypeptide(L)'
;MTLIPGQRYDFTEKVSREATTLGVVALFRSPASQRWKFAFNTEKNEKSGIVIGLHACAMTVTSGTLTTPAGATPLTDLNLLSPAVCGS
;
A
#
# COMPACT_ATOMS: atom_id res chain seq x y z
N MET A 1 -10.26 8.36 0.66
CA MET A 1 -11.03 8.28 -0.60
C MET A 1 -11.94 7.06 -0.56
N THR A 2 -13.08 7.09 -1.24
CA THR A 2 -13.96 5.92 -1.43
C THR A 2 -13.69 5.33 -2.80
N LEU A 3 -13.63 4.00 -2.89
CA LEU A 3 -13.24 3.28 -4.10
C LEU A 3 -14.37 2.39 -4.58
N ILE A 4 -14.61 2.42 -5.88
CA ILE A 4 -15.62 1.59 -6.54
C ILE A 4 -14.88 0.46 -7.27
N PRO A 5 -15.31 -0.81 -7.10
CA PRO A 5 -14.70 -1.93 -7.82
C PRO A 5 -14.64 -1.72 -9.33
N GLY A 6 -13.53 -2.12 -9.95
CA GLY A 6 -13.29 -1.95 -11.39
C GLY A 6 -12.86 -0.55 -11.82
N GLN A 7 -12.86 0.43 -10.92
CA GLN A 7 -12.38 1.78 -11.22
C GLN A 7 -10.88 1.92 -10.98
N ARG A 8 -10.26 2.77 -11.80
CA ARG A 8 -8.90 3.26 -11.62
C ARG A 8 -8.96 4.70 -11.13
N TYR A 9 -8.16 5.02 -10.12
CA TYR A 9 -8.05 6.36 -9.57
C TYR A 9 -6.60 6.81 -9.70
N ASP A 10 -6.38 7.90 -10.43
CA ASP A 10 -5.10 8.59 -10.50
C ASP A 10 -5.25 9.92 -9.75
N PHE A 11 -4.41 10.16 -8.75
CA PHE A 11 -4.42 11.39 -7.96
C PHE A 11 -2.99 11.80 -7.61
N THR A 12 -2.80 13.09 -7.37
CA THR A 12 -1.52 13.66 -6.97
C THR A 12 -1.69 14.34 -5.63
N GLU A 13 -0.99 13.84 -4.62
CA GLU A 13 -1.00 14.40 -3.28
C GLU A 13 0.26 15.25 -3.06
N LYS A 14 0.09 16.45 -2.51
CA LYS A 14 1.22 17.29 -2.12
C LYS A 14 1.71 16.84 -0.74
N VAL A 15 2.88 16.22 -0.70
CA VAL A 15 3.49 15.75 0.54
C VAL A 15 4.51 16.78 1.04
N SER A 16 4.48 17.09 2.34
CA SER A 16 5.49 17.96 2.96
C SER A 16 6.89 17.35 2.82
N ARG A 17 7.92 18.17 2.60
CA ARG A 17 9.32 17.71 2.54
C ARG A 17 9.82 17.08 3.84
N GLU A 18 9.19 17.43 4.97
CA GLU A 18 9.51 16.84 6.28
C GLU A 18 8.92 15.43 6.46
N ALA A 19 7.91 15.07 5.67
CA ALA A 19 7.31 13.75 5.72
C ALA A 19 8.16 12.76 4.91
N THR A 20 8.92 11.91 5.62
CA THR A 20 9.79 10.88 5.01
C THR A 20 9.03 9.63 4.55
N THR A 21 7.77 9.48 4.98
CA THR A 21 6.97 8.29 4.76
C THR A 21 5.52 8.67 4.40
N LEU A 22 4.98 8.00 3.38
CA LEU A 22 3.57 8.06 3.02
C LEU A 22 2.89 6.73 3.38
N GLY A 23 1.90 6.78 4.26
CA GLY A 23 1.10 5.60 4.63
C GLY A 23 -0.16 5.48 3.78
N VAL A 24 -0.46 4.27 3.29
CA VAL A 24 -1.74 3.94 2.66
C VAL A 24 -2.40 2.81 3.44
N VAL A 25 -3.67 2.99 3.78
CA VAL A 25 -4.47 2.03 4.55
C VAL A 25 -5.79 1.79 3.82
N ALA A 26 -6.12 0.52 3.61
CA ALA A 26 -7.42 0.10 3.10
C ALA A 26 -8.28 -0.49 4.22
N LEU A 27 -9.50 0.02 4.35
CA LEU A 27 -10.47 -0.40 5.36
C LEU A 27 -11.29 -1.59 4.84
N PHE A 28 -10.67 -2.77 4.78
CA PHE A 28 -11.36 -4.01 4.43
C PHE A 28 -12.25 -4.49 5.58
N ARG A 29 -13.35 -5.19 5.25
CA ARG A 29 -14.22 -5.83 6.26
C ARG A 29 -13.49 -6.92 7.04
N SER A 30 -12.73 -7.75 6.34
CA SER A 30 -11.90 -8.80 6.93
C SER A 30 -10.53 -8.84 6.26
N PRO A 31 -9.56 -8.04 6.74
CA PRO A 31 -8.29 -7.85 6.06
C PRO A 31 -7.40 -9.11 6.11
N ALA A 32 -6.72 -9.40 5.01
CA ALA A 32 -5.61 -10.34 5.01
C ALA A 32 -4.45 -9.76 5.87
N SER A 33 -3.81 -10.62 6.67
CA SER A 33 -2.71 -10.21 7.54
C SER A 33 -1.59 -9.53 6.75
N GLN A 34 -1.06 -8.42 7.28
CA GLN A 34 0.02 -7.62 6.69
C GLN A 34 -0.24 -7.03 5.29
N ARG A 35 -1.45 -7.16 4.71
CA ARG A 35 -1.77 -6.68 3.34
C ARG A 35 -2.85 -5.61 3.31
N TRP A 36 -3.19 -5.00 4.43
CA TRP A 36 -4.21 -3.94 4.53
C TRP A 36 -3.63 -2.54 4.74
N LYS A 37 -2.31 -2.44 4.98
CA LYS A 37 -1.59 -1.18 5.12
C LYS A 37 -0.18 -1.30 4.55
N PHE A 38 0.30 -0.22 3.93
CA PHE A 38 1.66 -0.09 3.44
C PHE A 38 2.21 1.29 3.77
N ALA A 39 3.53 1.36 3.93
CA ALA A 39 4.27 2.60 4.08
C ALA A 39 5.27 2.71 2.94
N PHE A 40 5.36 3.87 2.31
CA PHE A 40 6.23 4.15 1.17
C PHE A 40 7.23 5.24 1.53
N ASN A 41 8.48 5.09 1.08
CA ASN A 41 9.48 6.16 1.24
C ASN A 41 9.16 7.32 0.29
N THR A 42 8.97 8.54 0.80
CA THR A 42 8.47 9.66 -0.02
C THR A 42 9.48 10.08 -1.09
N GLU A 43 10.75 10.23 -0.73
CA GLU A 43 11.83 10.63 -1.65
C GLU A 43 11.99 9.67 -2.83
N LYS A 44 12.02 8.36 -2.56
CA LYS A 44 12.18 7.32 -3.59
C LYS A 44 10.97 7.17 -4.51
N ASN A 45 9.80 7.66 -4.09
CA ASN A 45 8.54 7.52 -4.83
C ASN A 45 8.06 8.82 -5.47
N GLU A 46 8.67 9.97 -5.18
CA GLU A 46 8.24 11.28 -5.69
C GLU A 46 8.18 11.30 -7.22
N LYS A 47 9.19 10.73 -7.90
CA LYS A 47 9.29 10.74 -9.36
C LYS A 47 8.65 9.54 -10.04
N SER A 48 8.75 8.36 -9.41
CA SER A 48 8.29 7.08 -9.97
C SER A 48 6.81 6.81 -9.70
N GLY A 49 6.23 7.47 -8.69
CA GLY A 49 4.87 7.25 -8.25
C GLY A 49 4.68 5.91 -7.53
N ILE A 50 3.45 5.67 -7.10
CA ILE A 50 3.04 4.45 -6.39
C ILE A 50 1.84 3.88 -7.14
N VAL A 51 1.85 2.57 -7.39
CA VAL A 51 0.70 1.86 -7.96
C VAL A 51 0.33 0.70 -7.06
N ILE A 52 -0.91 0.73 -6.58
CA ILE A 52 -1.48 -0.29 -5.71
C ILE A 52 -2.75 -0.88 -6.32
N GLY A 53 -2.90 -2.20 -6.21
CA GLY A 53 -4.14 -2.91 -6.51
C GLY A 53 -4.94 -3.12 -5.24
N LEU A 54 -6.26 -2.97 -5.32
CA LEU A 54 -7.18 -3.15 -4.20
C LEU A 54 -8.20 -4.24 -4.52
N HIS A 55 -8.19 -5.28 -3.70
CA HIS A 55 -8.96 -6.51 -3.90
C HIS A 55 -10.01 -6.68 -2.79
N ALA A 56 -10.56 -7.89 -2.62
CA ALA A 56 -11.58 -8.17 -1.61
C ALA A 56 -11.13 -7.90 -0.15
N CYS A 57 -9.87 -8.22 0.17
CA CYS A 57 -9.33 -8.10 1.53
C CYS A 57 -7.84 -7.79 1.61
N ALA A 58 -7.20 -7.53 0.49
CA ALA A 58 -5.77 -7.30 0.42
C ALA A 58 -5.44 -6.20 -0.59
N MET A 59 -4.36 -5.49 -0.29
CA MET A 59 -3.68 -4.59 -1.20
C MET A 59 -2.48 -5.32 -1.83
N THR A 60 -2.22 -5.03 -3.10
CA THR A 60 -1.01 -5.45 -3.81
C THR A 60 -0.21 -4.22 -4.22
N VAL A 61 1.11 -4.30 -4.25
CA VAL A 61 1.97 -3.20 -4.72
C VAL A 61 2.58 -3.64 -6.04
N THR A 62 2.28 -2.92 -7.11
CA THR A 62 2.86 -3.19 -8.44
C THR A 62 3.98 -2.22 -8.79
N SER A 63 3.96 -1.02 -8.22
CA SER A 63 5.06 -0.05 -8.29
C SER A 63 5.17 0.73 -6.98
N GLY A 64 6.41 1.01 -6.60
CA GLY A 64 6.76 1.88 -5.48
C GLY A 64 7.73 1.23 -4.50
N THR A 65 8.53 2.06 -3.84
CA THR A 65 9.47 1.61 -2.81
C THR A 65 8.82 1.65 -1.43
N LEU A 66 8.56 0.48 -0.88
CA LEU A 66 8.08 0.33 0.48
C LEU A 66 9.17 0.71 1.49
N THR A 67 8.73 1.22 2.63
CA THR A 67 9.54 1.31 3.83
C THR A 67 8.94 0.42 4.90
N THR A 68 9.79 -0.29 5.64
CA THR A 68 9.36 -1.07 6.80
C THR A 68 9.45 -0.13 8.01
N PRO A 69 8.35 0.10 8.75
CA PRO A 69 8.42 0.80 10.02
C PRO A 69 9.43 0.12 10.95
N ALA A 70 10.21 0.91 11.70
CA ALA A 70 11.15 0.35 12.67
C ALA A 70 10.40 -0.59 13.65
N GLY A 71 10.86 -1.84 13.77
CA GLY A 71 10.24 -2.86 14.61
C GLY A 71 9.09 -3.66 13.97
N ALA A 72 8.73 -3.39 12.71
CA ALA A 72 7.78 -4.22 11.96
C ALA A 72 8.48 -5.37 11.22
N THR A 73 7.76 -6.46 11.00
CA THR A 73 8.24 -7.57 10.16
C THR A 73 8.55 -7.05 8.75
N PRO A 74 9.75 -7.31 8.20
CA PRO A 74 10.10 -6.88 6.86
C PRO A 74 9.09 -7.37 5.83
N LEU A 75 8.59 -6.45 4.99
CA LEU A 75 7.69 -6.77 3.87
C LEU A 75 8.40 -7.55 2.75
N THR A 76 9.73 -7.70 2.82
CA THR A 76 10.58 -8.39 1.84
C THR A 76 10.25 -9.87 1.65
N ASP A 77 9.62 -10.51 2.64
CA ASP A 77 9.20 -11.91 2.54
C ASP A 77 7.77 -12.09 2.00
N LEU A 78 7.02 -11.00 1.82
CA LEU A 78 5.70 -11.08 1.21
C LEU A 78 5.84 -11.02 -0.31
N ASN A 79 5.43 -12.09 -1.00
CA ASN A 79 5.07 -11.98 -2.41
C ASN A 79 3.80 -11.11 -2.51
N LEU A 80 3.98 -9.80 -2.70
CA LEU A 80 2.89 -8.82 -2.71
C LEU A 80 1.96 -8.95 -3.91
N LEU A 81 2.23 -9.87 -4.83
CA LEU A 81 1.38 -10.18 -5.98
C LEU A 81 0.69 -11.55 -5.86
N SER A 82 1.02 -12.35 -4.84
CA SER A 82 0.38 -13.66 -4.65
C SER A 82 -1.09 -13.51 -4.19
N PRO A 83 -1.93 -14.54 -4.40
CA PRO A 83 -3.27 -14.60 -3.81
C PRO A 83 -3.24 -14.39 -2.29
N ALA A 84 -4.29 -13.80 -1.74
CA ALA A 84 -4.44 -13.57 -0.31
C ALA A 84 -5.67 -14.30 0.23
N VAL A 85 -5.58 -14.79 1.46
CA VAL A 85 -6.72 -15.32 2.21
C VAL A 85 -7.22 -14.22 3.15
N CYS A 86 -8.51 -13.94 3.12
CA CYS A 86 -9.12 -12.96 4.01
C CYS A 86 -9.11 -13.45 5.46
N GLY A 87 -9.14 -12.53 6.42
CA GLY A 87 -9.32 -12.91 7.81
C GLY A 87 -10.62 -13.69 8.03
N SER A 88 -10.64 -14.54 9.05
CA SER A 88 -11.87 -15.16 9.55
C SER A 88 -12.71 -14.16 10.31
#